data_AF-A0A1Z9M5Z1-F1
#
_entry.id   AF-A0A1Z9M5Z1-F1
#
_cell.length_a   1.000
_cell.length_b   1.000
_cell.length_c   1.000
_cell.angle_alpha   90.00
_cell.angle_beta   90.00
_cell.angle_gamma   90.00
#
_symmetry.space_group_name_H-M   'P 1'
#
loop_
_entity.id
_entity.type
_entity.pdbx_description
1 polymer ?
#
loop_
_entity_poly.entity_id
_entity_poly.type
_entity_poly.pdbx_seq_one_letter_code
_entity_poly.pdbx_strand_id
1 'polypeptide(L)'
;MKYVLIDRGDNVVDKVDLGSNVGLNGAKTFFIGRKQIDKKEFNNIWKVMTEKDYDVQRELSNREGKQYEWWKEEESYLDLEAPITNSGDESGRETER
;
A
#
# COMPACT_ATOMS: atom_id res chain seq x y z
N MET A 1 -7.40 1.17 12.23
CA MET A 1 -6.74 1.61 10.98
C MET A 1 -7.65 1.23 9.83
N LYS A 2 -7.96 2.19 8.97
CA LYS A 2 -8.90 1.97 7.88
C LYS A 2 -8.17 1.61 6.59
N TYR A 3 -8.67 0.57 5.94
CA TYR A 3 -8.18 0.06 4.66
C TYR A 3 -9.29 0.10 3.64
N VAL A 4 -8.92 0.41 2.41
CA VAL A 4 -9.83 0.49 1.27
C VAL A 4 -9.42 -0.50 0.20
N LEU A 5 -10.42 -1.08 -0.46
CA LEU A 5 -10.26 -1.92 -1.64
C LEU A 5 -10.65 -1.08 -2.87
N ILE A 6 -9.75 -0.95 -3.83
CA ILE A 6 -9.89 -0.05 -4.97
C ILE A 6 -9.88 -0.86 -6.26
N ASP A 7 -10.76 -0.53 -7.21
CA ASP A 7 -10.78 -1.12 -8.54
C ASP A 7 -9.87 -0.39 -9.54
N ARG A 8 -9.86 -0.87 -10.79
CA ARG A 8 -9.12 -0.25 -11.89
C ARG A 8 -9.67 1.12 -12.33
N GLY A 9 -10.79 1.57 -11.81
CA GLY A 9 -11.34 2.90 -12.07
C GLY A 9 -11.01 3.90 -10.96
N ASP A 10 -10.08 3.56 -10.05
CA ASP A 10 -9.80 4.31 -8.82
C ASP A 10 -11.03 4.46 -7.89
N ASN A 11 -12.03 3.58 -8.03
CA ASN A 11 -13.22 3.59 -7.18
C ASN A 11 -13.04 2.71 -5.96
N VAL A 12 -13.52 3.18 -4.81
CA VAL A 12 -13.57 2.37 -3.60
C VAL A 12 -14.70 1.36 -3.70
N VAL A 13 -14.34 0.08 -3.72
CA VAL A 13 -15.26 -1.07 -3.76
C VAL A 13 -15.70 -1.48 -2.37
N ASP A 14 -14.78 -1.45 -1.40
CA ASP A 14 -15.04 -1.87 -0.03
C ASP A 14 -14.12 -1.14 0.96
N LYS A 15 -14.54 -1.08 2.23
CA LYS A 15 -13.79 -0.47 3.33
C LYS A 15 -13.84 -1.34 4.57
N VAL A 16 -12.75 -1.39 5.32
CA VAL A 16 -12.70 -2.08 6.61
C VAL A 16 -11.87 -1.28 7.61
N ASP A 17 -12.33 -1.22 8.86
CA ASP A 17 -11.52 -0.75 9.99
C ASP A 17 -10.98 -1.97 10.73
N LEU A 18 -9.66 -2.15 10.68
CA LEU A 18 -8.95 -3.23 11.36
C LEU A 18 -8.19 -2.63 12.55
N GLY A 19 -8.00 -3.40 13.61
CA GLY A 19 -7.23 -2.94 14.77
C GLY A 19 -5.84 -2.43 14.38
N SER A 20 -5.27 -1.51 15.16
CA SER A 20 -3.99 -0.84 14.86
C SER A 20 -2.79 -1.78 14.67
N ASN A 21 -2.91 -3.03 15.11
CA ASN A 21 -1.89 -4.06 14.98
C ASN A 21 -1.93 -4.78 13.62
N VAL A 22 -2.95 -4.51 12.80
CA VAL A 22 -3.12 -5.14 11.49
C VAL A 22 -2.57 -4.20 10.43
N GLY A 23 -1.48 -4.60 9.77
CA GLY A 23 -0.90 -3.87 8.65
C GLY A 23 -1.53 -4.20 7.30
N LEU A 24 -0.97 -3.62 6.22
CA LEU A 24 -1.46 -3.76 4.85
C LEU A 24 -1.61 -5.23 4.40
N ASN A 25 -0.65 -6.09 4.75
CA ASN A 25 -0.70 -7.51 4.38
C ASN A 25 -1.84 -8.26 5.08
N GLY A 26 -2.15 -7.91 6.33
CA GLY A 26 -3.30 -8.45 7.06
C GLY A 26 -4.62 -7.99 6.47
N ALA A 27 -4.73 -6.70 6.12
CA ALA A 27 -5.90 -6.17 5.41
C ALA A 27 -6.09 -6.84 4.04
N LYS A 28 -5.00 -7.04 3.29
CA LYS A 28 -5.03 -7.74 2.00
C LYS A 28 -5.51 -9.18 2.15
N THR A 29 -5.02 -9.89 3.15
CA THR A 29 -5.47 -11.26 3.46
C THR A 29 -6.96 -11.31 3.81
N PHE A 30 -7.44 -10.34 4.59
CA PHE A 30 -8.86 -10.20 4.90
C PHE A 30 -9.72 -10.02 3.64
N PHE A 31 -9.33 -9.12 2.74
CA PHE A 31 -10.08 -8.89 1.49
C PHE A 31 -10.04 -10.09 0.54
N ILE A 32 -8.89 -10.76 0.41
CA ILE A 32 -8.78 -12.00 -0.38
C ILE A 32 -9.75 -13.06 0.17
N GLY A 33 -9.74 -13.28 1.48
CA GLY A 33 -10.64 -14.25 2.13
C GLY A 33 -12.12 -13.90 1.97
N ARG A 34 -12.47 -12.61 1.99
CA ARG A 34 -13.84 -12.12 1.78
C ARG A 34 -14.31 -12.26 0.33
N LYS A 35 -13.42 -12.08 -0.65
CA LYS A 35 -13.74 -12.17 -2.08
C LYS A 35 -13.67 -13.60 -2.62
N GLN A 36 -12.98 -14.50 -1.91
CA GLN A 36 -12.85 -15.93 -2.25
C GLN A 36 -12.29 -16.17 -3.66
N ILE A 37 -11.31 -15.37 -4.07
CA ILE A 37 -10.58 -15.55 -5.34
C ILE A 37 -9.09 -15.72 -5.06
N ASP A 38 -8.38 -16.27 -6.05
CA ASP A 38 -6.93 -16.46 -5.96
C ASP A 38 -6.20 -15.14 -5.79
N LYS A 39 -5.12 -15.15 -4.99
CA LYS A 39 -4.29 -13.96 -4.73
C LYS A 39 -3.81 -13.28 -6.02
N LYS A 40 -3.51 -14.05 -7.06
CA LYS A 40 -3.06 -13.54 -8.35
C LYS A 40 -4.18 -12.78 -9.07
N GLU A 41 -5.37 -13.38 -9.16
CA GLU A 41 -6.54 -12.72 -9.76
C GLU A 41 -6.96 -11.50 -8.95
N PHE A 42 -6.87 -11.58 -7.62
CA PHE A 42 -7.14 -10.46 -6.73
C PHE A 42 -6.26 -9.26 -7.05
N ASN A 43 -4.95 -9.44 -7.14
CA ASN A 43 -4.03 -8.33 -7.44
C ASN A 43 -4.28 -7.74 -8.84
N ASN A 44 -4.71 -8.57 -9.80
CA ASN A 44 -5.02 -8.08 -11.14
C ASN A 44 -6.26 -7.19 -11.17
N ILE A 45 -7.20 -7.35 -10.24
CA ILE A 45 -8.50 -6.66 -10.25
C ILE A 45 -8.52 -5.51 -9.25
N TRP A 46 -7.92 -5.72 -8.08
CA TRP A 46 -8.02 -4.79 -6.95
C TRP A 46 -6.68 -4.49 -6.30
N LYS A 47 -6.59 -3.24 -5.82
CA LYS A 47 -5.51 -2.76 -4.96
C LYS A 47 -6.04 -2.52 -3.55
N VAL A 48 -5.22 -2.84 -2.57
CA VAL A 48 -5.49 -2.55 -1.16
C VAL A 48 -4.52 -1.47 -0.72
N MET A 49 -5.03 -0.43 -0.06
CA MET A 49 -4.20 0.60 0.59
C MET A 49 -4.90 1.17 1.82
N THR A 50 -4.20 1.99 2.59
CA THR A 50 -4.83 2.70 3.71
C THR A 50 -5.77 3.78 3.17
N GLU A 51 -6.81 4.12 3.94
CA GLU A 51 -7.72 5.22 3.55
C GLU A 51 -6.95 6.54 3.36
N LYS A 52 -5.94 6.79 4.21
CA LYS A 52 -5.09 7.97 4.11
C LYS A 52 -4.30 8.03 2.80
N ASP A 53 -3.70 6.92 2.39
CA ASP A 53 -2.92 6.87 1.13
C ASP A 53 -3.83 7.07 -0.08
N TYR A 54 -5.04 6.49 -0.03
CA TYR A 54 -6.05 6.71 -1.07
C TYR A 54 -6.44 8.18 -1.18
N ASP A 55 -6.72 8.86 -0.07
CA ASP A 55 -7.09 10.27 -0.07
C ASP A 55 -5.97 11.16 -0.65
N VAL A 56 -4.71 10.88 -0.29
CA VAL A 56 -3.55 11.58 -0.86
C VAL A 56 -3.42 11.32 -2.36
N GLN A 57 -3.52 10.06 -2.80
CA GLN A 57 -3.45 9.73 -4.23
C GLN A 57 -4.58 10.41 -5.01
N ARG A 58 -5.80 10.37 -4.49
CA ARG A 58 -6.98 11.01 -5.09
C ARG A 58 -6.82 12.52 -5.19
N GLU A 59 -6.26 13.16 -4.17
CA GLU A 59 -5.98 14.60 -4.20
C GLU A 59 -4.95 14.96 -5.27
N LEU A 60 -3.86 14.19 -5.37
CA LEU A 60 -2.83 14.38 -6.40
C LEU A 60 -3.40 14.17 -7.81
N SER A 61 -4.18 13.11 -8.02
CA SER A 61 -4.85 12.83 -9.29
C SER A 61 -5.79 13.96 -9.71
N ASN A 62 -6.57 14.52 -8.77
CA ASN A 62 -7.46 15.65 -9.05
C ASN A 62 -6.70 16.93 -9.42
N ARG A 63 -5.51 17.16 -8.83
CA ARG A 63 -4.66 18.32 -9.12
C ARG A 63 -3.99 18.22 -10.48
N GLU A 64 -3.47 17.06 -10.84
CA GLU A 64 -2.74 16.85 -12.10
C GLU A 64 -3.65 16.43 -13.27
N GLY A 65 -4.92 16.10 -13.01
CA GLY A 65 -5.83 15.54 -14.01
C GLY A 65 -5.40 14.17 -14.52
N LYS A 66 -4.60 13.43 -13.74
CA LYS A 66 -4.04 12.13 -14.11
C LYS A 66 -4.66 11.02 -13.27
N GLN A 67 -5.10 9.96 -13.92
CA GLN A 67 -5.45 8.71 -13.25
C GLN A 67 -4.18 7.88 -13.05
N TYR A 68 -4.02 7.31 -11.85
CA TYR A 68 -2.84 6.54 -11.51
C TYR A 68 -3.08 5.06 -11.80
N GLU A 69 -2.61 4.59 -12.95
CA GLU A 69 -2.85 3.25 -13.47
C GLU A 69 -1.91 2.22 -12.83
N TRP A 70 -2.09 1.97 -11.52
CA TRP A 70 -1.24 1.07 -10.73
C TRP A 70 -1.12 -0.36 -11.29
N TRP A 71 -2.13 -0.82 -12.03
CA TRP A 71 -2.15 -2.13 -12.69
C TRP A 71 -1.29 -2.19 -13.96
N LYS A 72 -0.81 -1.05 -14.49
CA LYS A 72 0.16 -1.01 -15.59
C LYS A 72 1.61 -1.02 -15.09
N GLU A 73 1.84 -0.59 -13.85
CA GLU A 73 3.17 -0.49 -13.27
C GLU A 73 3.60 -1.75 -12.49
N GLU A 74 2.66 -2.67 -12.21
CA GLU A 74 2.90 -3.86 -11.37
C GLU A 74 3.72 -4.99 -12.03
N GLU A 75 4.15 -4.87 -13.30
CA GLU A 75 5.21 -5.78 -13.83
C GLU A 75 6.59 -5.50 -13.19
N SER A 76 6.80 -4.33 -12.56
CA SER A 76 8.11 -3.91 -12.02
C SER A 76 8.23 -3.93 -10.49
N TYR A 77 7.15 -4.16 -9.74
CA TYR A 77 7.09 -3.83 -8.30
C TYR A 77 7.11 -5.04 -7.35
N LEU A 78 7.45 -6.24 -7.85
CA LEU A 78 7.52 -7.47 -7.04
C LEU A 78 8.78 -7.58 -6.15
N ASP A 79 9.72 -6.63 -6.19
CA ASP A 79 11.03 -6.70 -5.51
C ASP A 79 11.27 -5.63 -4.42
N LEU A 80 10.23 -5.04 -3.83
CA LEU A 80 10.39 -4.26 -2.59
C LEU A 80 10.17 -5.14 -1.35
N GLU A 81 10.96 -6.21 -1.26
CA GLU A 81 11.41 -6.71 0.03
C GLU A 81 12.28 -5.59 0.64
N ALA A 82 11.69 -4.83 1.57
CA ALA A 82 12.41 -3.78 2.29
C ALA A 82 13.66 -4.38 2.97
N PRO A 83 14.88 -3.84 2.77
CA PRO A 83 15.93 -4.08 3.73
C PRO A 83 15.49 -3.39 5.03
N ILE A 84 15.20 -4.18 6.05
CA ILE A 84 15.10 -3.74 7.45
C ILE A 84 16.44 -3.09 7.79
N THR A 85 16.54 -1.76 7.70
CA THR A 85 17.70 -1.02 8.17
C THR A 85 17.59 -0.93 9.69
N ASN A 86 18.34 -1.77 10.41
CA ASN A 86 18.60 -1.54 11.82
C ASN A 86 19.39 -0.23 11.94
N SER A 87 18.70 0.84 12.32
CA SER A 87 19.31 2.09 12.77
C SER A 87 19.95 1.86 14.15
N GLY A 88 21.25 1.58 14.16
CA GLY A 88 22.12 1.72 15.32
C GLY A 88 22.98 2.96 15.13
N ASP A 89 22.43 4.13 15.46
CA ASP A 89 23.14 5.40 15.53
C ASP A 89 23.65 5.57 16.97
N GLU A 90 24.97 5.52 17.19
CA GLU A 90 25.60 6.26 18.30
C GLU A 90 26.91 6.89 17.81
N SER A 91 26.81 8.20 17.63
CA SER A 91 27.88 9.13 17.29
C SER A 91 28.86 9.40 18.44
N GLY A 92 30.11 9.71 18.08
CA GLY A 92 31.05 10.53 18.86
C GLY A 92 32.44 10.46 18.20
N ARG A 93 32.84 11.40 17.32
CA ARG A 93 33.53 12.68 17.62
C ARG A 93 34.56 12.52 18.76
N GLU A 94 35.84 12.90 18.66
CA GLU A 94 36.48 13.96 17.89
C GLU A 94 38.03 13.83 18.02
N THR A 95 38.74 14.19 16.94
CA THR A 95 40.02 14.94 16.84
C THR A 95 41.25 14.66 17.74
N GLU A 96 42.35 14.34 17.04
CA GLU A 96 43.66 15.05 17.03
C GLU A 96 44.54 15.07 18.30
N ARG A 97 45.62 14.26 18.29
CA ARG A 97 47.03 14.69 18.38
C ARG A 97 48.00 13.53 18.17
#